data_AF-A0A9J6GU70-F1
#
_entry.id   AF-A0A9J6GU70-F1
#
_cell.length_a   1.000
_cell.length_b   1.000
_cell.length_c   1.000
_cell.angle_alpha   90.00
_cell.angle_beta   90.00
_cell.angle_gamma   90.00
#
_symmetry.space_group_name_H-M   'P 1'
#
loop_
_entity.id
_entity.type
_entity.pdbx_description
1 polymer ?
#
loop_
_entity_poly.entity_id
_entity_poly.type
_entity_poly.pdbx_seq_one_letter_code
_entity_poly.pdbx_strand_id
1 'polypeptide(L)'
;MAKSPRHRALEHAFLATVLILGAVFCVPLSLCTRLRQWLFVRLLGVLTLLWPDDFEETKRATMAKLNEVESHDPELRAEGAIRVLEIGAGFGANFRFMQRKVKYWNVDPNTEFEGAFLETLKNYPKVEMERWVPSYGEDMKQVPDNHFDVVLITRLLCSVNNAERVLQECRRVLVKGGLLIFIEHVAQPKGSLGLFLQNVFTPVWRLVFCGCCLNRDSGELIKRAGFSEVHLRESFIDIAIILSRHVHGYAVA
;
A
#
# COMPACT_ATOMS: atom_id res chain seq x y z
N MET A 1 -2.10 24.10 -7.87
CA MET A 1 -1.02 25.09 -8.09
C MET A 1 -0.04 24.49 -9.08
N ALA A 2 0.54 25.28 -10.00
CA ALA A 2 1.51 24.74 -10.95
C ALA A 2 2.84 24.40 -10.26
N LYS A 3 3.39 23.20 -10.49
CA LYS A 3 4.68 22.77 -9.93
C LYS A 3 5.81 23.74 -10.22
N SER A 4 6.66 23.96 -9.22
CA SER A 4 7.91 24.68 -9.42
C SER A 4 8.76 23.99 -10.49
N PRO A 5 9.52 24.74 -11.31
CA PRO A 5 10.39 24.15 -12.34
C PRO A 5 11.38 23.12 -11.79
N ARG A 6 11.84 23.31 -10.55
CA ARG A 6 12.75 22.42 -9.83
C ARG A 6 12.11 21.05 -9.54
N HIS A 7 10.84 21.03 -9.18
CA HIS A 7 10.11 19.78 -8.89
C HIS A 7 9.92 18.94 -10.15
N ARG A 8 9.59 19.60 -11.29
CA ARG A 8 9.49 18.93 -12.59
C ARG A 8 10.83 18.35 -13.04
N ALA A 9 11.93 19.10 -12.89
CA ALA A 9 13.26 18.59 -13.23
C ALA A 9 13.65 17.35 -12.41
N LEU A 10 13.32 17.33 -11.11
CA LEU A 10 13.54 16.17 -10.24
C LEU A 10 12.70 14.96 -10.67
N GLU A 11 11.45 15.15 -11.06
CA GLU A 11 10.59 14.06 -11.57
C GLU A 11 11.14 13.45 -12.86
N HIS A 12 11.56 14.30 -13.81
CA HIS A 12 12.16 13.82 -15.06
C HIS A 12 13.48 13.08 -14.82
N ALA A 13 14.34 13.61 -13.95
CA ALA A 13 15.60 12.97 -13.57
C ALA A 13 15.35 11.62 -12.88
N PHE A 14 14.34 11.53 -12.01
CA PHE A 14 13.94 10.28 -11.36
C PHE A 14 13.48 9.23 -12.38
N LEU A 15 12.55 9.57 -13.28
CA LEU A 15 12.07 8.65 -14.30
C LEU A 15 13.20 8.18 -15.23
N ALA A 16 14.08 9.09 -15.65
CA ALA A 16 15.25 8.74 -16.44
C ALA A 16 16.20 7.80 -15.68
N THR A 17 16.42 8.06 -14.39
CA THR A 17 17.27 7.22 -13.54
C THR A 17 16.68 5.81 -13.38
N VAL A 18 15.38 5.69 -13.15
CA VAL A 18 14.67 4.39 -13.08
C VAL A 18 14.84 3.61 -14.39
N LEU A 19 14.70 4.28 -15.54
CA LEU A 19 14.90 3.64 -16.83
C LEU A 19 16.35 3.16 -17.03
N ILE A 20 17.34 4.00 -16.71
CA ILE A 20 18.77 3.68 -16.87
C ILE A 20 19.15 2.53 -15.92
N LEU A 21 18.81 2.63 -14.64
CA LEU A 21 19.10 1.59 -13.66
C LEU A 21 18.38 0.28 -14.00
N GLY A 22 17.12 0.36 -14.43
CA GLY A 22 16.36 -0.80 -14.85
C GLY A 22 16.95 -1.48 -16.08
N ALA A 23 17.52 -0.73 -17.03
CA ALA A 23 18.23 -1.29 -18.18
C ALA A 23 19.59 -1.90 -17.81
N VAL A 24 20.41 -1.17 -17.05
CA VAL A 24 21.77 -1.59 -16.65
C VAL A 24 21.75 -2.78 -15.70
N PHE A 25 20.83 -2.78 -14.73
CA PHE A 25 20.71 -3.83 -13.71
C PHE A 25 19.61 -4.84 -14.03
N CYS A 26 19.15 -4.91 -15.29
CA CYS A 26 18.04 -5.78 -15.68
C CYS A 26 18.28 -7.25 -15.29
N VAL A 27 19.46 -7.76 -15.67
CA VAL A 27 19.89 -9.14 -15.40
C VAL A 27 20.04 -9.41 -13.90
N PRO A 28 20.85 -8.68 -13.11
CA PRO A 28 21.02 -8.99 -11.68
C PRO A 28 19.72 -8.83 -10.88
N LEU A 29 18.86 -7.84 -11.19
CA LEU A 29 17.56 -7.66 -10.52
C LEU A 29 16.55 -8.74 -10.87
N SER A 30 16.68 -9.37 -12.05
CA SER A 30 15.85 -10.50 -12.46
C SER A 30 16.30 -11.83 -11.82
N LEU A 31 17.60 -11.99 -11.55
CA LEU A 31 18.18 -13.24 -11.05
C LEU A 31 18.20 -13.33 -9.51
N CYS A 32 18.21 -12.20 -8.80
CA CYS A 32 18.31 -12.19 -7.33
C CYS A 32 17.21 -11.35 -6.67
N THR A 33 16.15 -12.03 -6.21
CA THR A 33 15.02 -11.39 -5.49
C THR A 33 15.46 -10.66 -4.22
N ARG A 34 16.41 -11.21 -3.45
CA ARG A 34 16.92 -10.58 -2.23
C ARG A 34 17.63 -9.25 -2.53
N LEU A 35 18.50 -9.23 -3.55
CA LEU A 35 19.18 -8.00 -3.97
C LEU A 35 18.17 -6.96 -4.43
N ARG A 36 17.15 -7.37 -5.20
CA ARG A 36 16.07 -6.47 -5.64
C ARG A 36 15.28 -5.89 -4.47
N GLN A 37 14.90 -6.71 -3.49
CA GLN A 37 14.20 -6.27 -2.28
C GLN A 37 15.04 -5.30 -1.45
N TRP A 38 16.31 -5.62 -1.23
CA TRP A 38 17.25 -4.77 -0.50
C TRP A 38 17.44 -3.40 -1.20
N LEU A 39 17.66 -3.40 -2.52
CA LEU A 39 17.77 -2.17 -3.31
C LEU A 39 16.47 -1.36 -3.26
N PHE A 40 15.32 -2.03 -3.34
CA PHE A 40 14.02 -1.39 -3.27
C PHE A 40 13.80 -0.66 -1.93
N VAL A 41 14.13 -1.29 -0.80
CA VAL A 41 13.99 -0.65 0.52
C VAL A 41 14.88 0.61 0.60
N ARG A 42 16.12 0.54 0.14
CA ARG A 42 17.03 1.69 0.14
C ARG A 42 16.56 2.81 -0.78
N LEU A 43 16.14 2.47 -2.00
CA LEU A 43 15.60 3.41 -2.97
C LEU A 43 14.34 4.09 -2.41
N LEU A 44 13.40 3.30 -1.88
CA LEU A 44 12.15 3.82 -1.31
C LEU A 44 12.42 4.74 -0.12
N GLY A 45 13.36 4.40 0.76
CA GLY A 45 13.76 5.27 1.87
C GLY A 45 14.27 6.64 1.39
N VAL A 46 15.11 6.67 0.35
CA VAL A 46 15.56 7.94 -0.26
C VAL A 46 14.38 8.70 -0.90
N LEU A 47 13.50 7.99 -1.61
CA LEU A 47 12.33 8.61 -2.25
C LEU A 47 11.39 9.25 -1.23
N THR A 48 11.16 8.60 -0.09
CA THR A 48 10.31 9.17 0.98
C THR A 48 10.88 10.43 1.61
N LEU A 49 12.20 10.64 1.55
CA LEU A 49 12.85 11.87 2.02
C LEU A 49 12.77 13.00 0.99
N LEU A 50 12.88 12.65 -0.29
CA LEU A 50 12.88 13.62 -1.40
C LEU A 50 11.48 14.08 -1.80
N TRP A 51 10.50 13.18 -1.68
CA TRP A 51 9.09 13.43 -1.94
C TRP A 51 8.28 13.12 -0.68
N PRO A 52 8.10 14.12 0.21
CA PRO A 52 7.14 14.02 1.30
C PRO A 52 5.78 13.65 0.74
N ASP A 53 5.02 12.84 1.49
CA ASP A 53 3.77 12.27 0.99
C ASP A 53 2.68 13.34 0.83
N ASP A 54 2.50 13.85 -0.39
CA ASP A 54 1.41 14.77 -0.75
C ASP A 54 0.01 14.15 -0.56
N PHE A 55 -0.07 12.90 -0.09
CA PHE A 55 -1.29 12.21 0.29
C PHE A 55 -1.65 12.31 1.77
N GLU A 56 -0.90 13.06 2.58
CA GLU A 56 -1.15 13.14 4.04
C GLU A 56 -2.60 13.44 4.42
N GLU A 57 -3.22 14.44 3.79
CA GLU A 57 -4.62 14.79 4.08
C GLU A 57 -5.58 13.67 3.68
N THR A 58 -5.36 13.06 2.51
CA THR A 58 -6.19 11.96 2.03
C THR A 58 -6.01 10.71 2.90
N LYS A 59 -4.78 10.41 3.33
CA LYS A 59 -4.48 9.34 4.29
C LYS A 59 -5.17 9.60 5.61
N ARG A 60 -5.05 10.81 6.16
CA ARG A 60 -5.70 11.20 7.41
C ARG A 60 -7.22 11.03 7.33
N ALA A 61 -7.85 11.55 6.27
CA ALA A 61 -9.29 11.45 6.07
C ALA A 61 -9.76 10.00 5.89
N THR A 62 -9.02 9.20 5.13
CA THR A 62 -9.37 7.79 4.86
C THR A 62 -9.17 6.93 6.12
N MET A 63 -8.06 7.11 6.83
CA MET A 63 -7.75 6.39 8.07
C MET A 63 -8.60 6.84 9.26
N ALA A 64 -9.23 8.02 9.21
CA ALA A 64 -10.18 8.45 10.23
C ALA A 64 -11.34 7.46 10.40
N LYS A 65 -11.66 6.67 9.36
CA LYS A 65 -12.66 5.61 9.39
C LYS A 65 -12.35 4.54 10.45
N LEU A 66 -11.09 4.33 10.83
CA LEU A 66 -10.69 3.46 11.94
C LEU A 66 -11.40 3.83 13.25
N ASN A 67 -11.69 5.12 13.47
CA ASN A 67 -12.32 5.61 14.70
C ASN A 67 -13.82 5.31 14.78
N GLU A 68 -14.44 4.93 13.66
CA GLU A 68 -15.86 4.58 13.58
C GLU A 68 -16.10 3.07 13.78
N VAL A 69 -15.04 2.27 13.81
CA VAL A 69 -15.14 0.82 13.95
C VAL A 69 -15.26 0.43 15.42
N GLU A 70 -16.22 -0.42 15.74
CA GLU A 70 -16.31 -1.09 17.02
C GLU A 70 -15.78 -2.52 16.86
N SER A 71 -14.94 -2.98 17.79
CA SER A 71 -14.37 -4.33 17.68
C SER A 71 -15.44 -5.39 17.84
N HIS A 72 -15.35 -6.47 17.07
CA HIS A 72 -16.16 -7.67 17.26
C HIS A 72 -15.73 -8.47 18.49
N ASP A 73 -14.48 -8.28 18.93
CA ASP A 73 -13.92 -8.87 20.13
C ASP A 73 -14.40 -8.09 21.38
N PRO A 74 -15.14 -8.72 22.32
CA PRO A 74 -15.67 -8.04 23.51
C PRO A 74 -14.59 -7.42 24.41
N GLU A 75 -13.41 -8.05 24.50
CA GLU A 75 -12.32 -7.56 25.33
C GLU A 75 -11.70 -6.30 24.72
N LEU A 76 -11.39 -6.34 23.42
CA LEU A 76 -10.88 -5.16 22.71
C LEU A 76 -11.89 -4.01 22.70
N ARG A 77 -13.18 -4.32 22.54
CA ARG A 77 -14.26 -3.33 22.60
C ARG A 77 -14.29 -2.61 23.96
N ALA A 78 -14.18 -3.34 25.06
CA ALA A 78 -14.13 -2.77 26.40
C ALA A 78 -12.92 -1.83 26.61
N GLU A 79 -11.80 -2.11 25.93
CA GLU A 79 -10.59 -1.28 25.97
C GLU A 79 -10.60 -0.10 24.98
N GLY A 80 -11.62 -0.01 24.13
CA GLY A 80 -11.68 0.94 23.00
C GLY A 80 -10.72 0.61 21.86
N ALA A 81 -10.15 -0.59 21.85
CA ALA A 81 -9.23 -1.08 20.83
C ALA A 81 -9.97 -1.78 19.67
N ILE A 82 -9.25 -1.96 18.57
CA ILE A 82 -9.67 -2.79 17.41
C ILE A 82 -8.47 -3.61 16.93
N ARG A 83 -8.76 -4.73 16.26
CA ARG A 83 -7.72 -5.55 15.61
C ARG A 83 -7.58 -5.19 14.14
N VAL A 84 -6.37 -4.81 13.73
CA VAL A 84 -6.04 -4.34 12.38
C VAL A 84 -4.96 -5.23 11.77
N LEU A 85 -5.19 -5.68 10.54
CA LEU A 85 -4.18 -6.29 9.69
C LEU A 85 -3.77 -5.28 8.62
N GLU A 86 -2.48 -4.95 8.52
CA GLU A 86 -1.96 -4.26 7.35
C GLU A 86 -1.21 -5.23 6.45
N ILE A 87 -1.42 -5.12 5.15
CA ILE A 87 -0.68 -5.91 4.16
C ILE A 87 0.33 -4.96 3.50
N GLY A 88 1.61 -5.30 3.59
CA GLY A 88 2.71 -4.51 3.03
C GLY A 88 2.95 -3.18 3.74
N ALA A 89 3.00 -3.18 5.08
CA ALA A 89 3.19 -1.95 5.87
C ALA A 89 4.51 -1.21 5.58
N GLY A 90 5.51 -1.90 5.00
CA GLY A 90 6.82 -1.33 4.70
C GLY A 90 7.44 -0.70 5.95
N PHE A 91 7.74 0.61 5.90
CA PHE A 91 8.32 1.35 7.02
C PHE A 91 7.34 1.71 8.15
N GLY A 92 6.07 1.29 8.10
CA GLY A 92 5.06 1.69 9.09
C GLY A 92 4.56 3.13 8.87
N ALA A 93 4.48 3.55 7.60
CA ALA A 93 4.14 4.93 7.23
C ALA A 93 2.74 5.38 7.72
N ASN A 94 1.86 4.41 8.01
CA ASN A 94 0.47 4.66 8.38
C ASN A 94 0.24 4.84 9.89
N PHE A 95 1.20 4.49 10.76
CA PHE A 95 1.02 4.57 12.23
C PHE A 95 0.62 5.95 12.73
N ARG A 96 1.15 7.01 12.11
CA ARG A 96 0.83 8.40 12.46
C ARG A 96 -0.66 8.75 12.31
N PHE A 97 -1.41 7.99 11.50
CA PHE A 97 -2.83 8.23 11.26
C PHE A 97 -3.74 7.38 12.16
N MET A 98 -3.18 6.43 12.92
CA MET A 98 -3.92 5.58 13.86
C MET A 98 -4.14 6.32 15.18
N GLN A 99 -5.26 7.01 15.29
CA GLN A 99 -5.55 7.91 16.43
C GLN A 99 -6.24 7.22 17.62
N ARG A 100 -6.42 5.89 17.56
CA ARG A 100 -7.01 5.04 18.60
C ARG A 100 -6.10 3.85 18.91
N LYS A 101 -6.41 3.10 19.97
CA LYS A 101 -5.70 1.84 20.28
C LYS A 101 -5.93 0.80 19.18
N VAL A 102 -4.86 0.22 18.68
CA VAL A 102 -4.88 -0.79 17.63
C VAL A 102 -3.99 -1.96 18.03
N LYS A 103 -4.57 -3.16 18.03
CA LYS A 103 -3.81 -4.43 18.01
C LYS A 103 -3.47 -4.73 16.56
N TYR A 104 -2.18 -4.81 16.24
CA TYR A 104 -1.70 -4.67 14.87
C TYR A 104 -0.95 -5.91 14.39
N TRP A 105 -1.34 -6.42 13.23
CA TRP A 105 -0.60 -7.45 12.49
C TRP A 105 -0.10 -6.88 11.17
N ASN A 106 1.07 -7.34 10.73
CA ASN A 106 1.57 -7.06 9.39
C ASN A 106 1.80 -8.35 8.61
N VAL A 107 1.42 -8.36 7.34
CA VAL A 107 1.82 -9.38 6.35
C VAL A 107 2.70 -8.72 5.30
N ASP A 108 3.99 -9.06 5.26
CA ASP A 108 4.93 -8.54 4.26
C ASP A 108 6.04 -9.57 3.98
N PRO A 109 6.28 -9.97 2.72
CA PRO A 109 7.33 -10.93 2.39
C PRO A 109 8.74 -10.33 2.45
N ASN A 110 8.88 -9.00 2.52
CA ASN A 110 10.17 -8.31 2.51
C ASN A 110 10.63 -7.94 3.92
N THR A 111 11.41 -8.82 4.54
CA THR A 111 11.95 -8.64 5.90
C THR A 111 12.96 -7.50 6.02
N GLU A 112 13.47 -6.93 4.91
CA GLU A 112 14.39 -5.79 4.93
C GLU A 112 13.75 -4.52 5.55
N PHE A 113 12.42 -4.45 5.60
CA PHE A 113 11.69 -3.36 6.25
C PHE A 113 11.65 -3.47 7.79
N GLU A 114 11.81 -4.66 8.35
CA GLU A 114 11.46 -4.98 9.74
C GLU A 114 12.17 -4.08 10.75
N GLY A 115 13.48 -3.87 10.59
CA GLY A 115 14.25 -3.00 11.50
C GLY A 115 13.73 -1.56 11.52
N ALA A 116 13.55 -0.95 10.35
CA ALA A 116 13.08 0.44 10.25
C ALA A 116 11.60 0.58 10.65
N PHE A 117 10.79 -0.44 10.39
CA PHE A 117 9.41 -0.53 10.85
C PHE A 117 9.33 -0.52 12.38
N LEU A 118 10.12 -1.37 13.06
CA LEU A 118 10.14 -1.44 14.52
C LEU A 118 10.65 -0.14 15.16
N GLU A 119 11.65 0.51 14.56
CA GLU A 119 12.08 1.85 15.01
C GLU A 119 10.97 2.89 14.87
N THR A 120 10.21 2.84 13.77
CA THR A 120 9.07 3.74 13.56
C THR A 120 7.97 3.49 14.59
N LEU A 121 7.64 2.22 14.85
CA LEU A 121 6.61 1.79 15.80
C LEU A 121 6.82 2.34 17.22
N LYS A 122 8.07 2.44 17.70
CA LYS A 122 8.39 3.00 19.03
C LYS A 122 7.81 4.40 19.28
N ASN A 123 7.59 5.17 18.20
CA ASN A 123 7.04 6.54 18.29
C ASN A 123 5.51 6.58 18.38
N TYR A 124 4.82 5.43 18.25
CA TYR A 124 3.36 5.36 18.15
C TYR A 124 2.78 4.39 19.18
N PRO A 125 2.71 4.76 20.48
CA PRO A 125 2.29 3.87 21.57
C PRO A 125 0.83 3.40 21.50
N LYS A 126 0.02 3.98 20.61
CA LYS A 126 -1.36 3.52 20.34
C LYS A 126 -1.41 2.27 19.44
N VAL A 127 -0.32 1.95 18.76
CA VAL A 127 -0.20 0.79 17.88
C VAL A 127 0.60 -0.27 18.60
N GLU A 128 -0.04 -1.37 18.94
CA GLU A 128 0.59 -2.52 19.59
C GLU A 128 0.76 -3.65 18.58
N MET A 129 2.00 -3.91 18.19
CA MET A 129 2.32 -5.01 17.28
C MET A 129 2.16 -6.35 17.98
N GLU A 130 1.24 -7.18 17.48
CA GLU A 130 1.05 -8.54 17.98
C GLU A 130 1.83 -9.56 17.12
N ARG A 131 1.88 -9.35 15.80
CA ARG A 131 2.52 -10.33 14.90
C ARG A 131 2.99 -9.76 13.57
N TRP A 132 4.24 -10.08 13.21
CA TRP A 132 4.75 -9.97 11.83
C TRP A 132 4.66 -11.34 11.15
N VAL A 133 4.02 -11.40 9.98
CA VAL A 133 3.88 -12.60 9.17
C VAL A 133 4.69 -12.43 7.88
N PRO A 134 5.86 -13.08 7.74
CA PRO A 134 6.71 -12.95 6.56
C PRO A 134 6.14 -13.78 5.39
N SER A 135 5.00 -13.36 4.85
CA SER A 135 4.28 -14.04 3.76
C SER A 135 3.78 -13.05 2.71
N TYR A 136 3.42 -13.58 1.55
CA TYR A 136 2.75 -12.84 0.49
C TYR A 136 1.27 -12.62 0.85
N GLY A 137 0.69 -11.48 0.45
CA GLY A 137 -0.73 -11.19 0.69
C GLY A 137 -1.68 -12.14 -0.04
N GLU A 138 -1.20 -12.82 -1.09
CA GLU A 138 -1.93 -13.87 -1.81
C GLU A 138 -2.00 -15.21 -1.06
N ASP A 139 -1.18 -15.40 -0.02
CA ASP A 139 -1.10 -16.63 0.76
C ASP A 139 -0.98 -16.30 2.25
N MET A 140 -2.13 -16.01 2.88
CA MET A 140 -2.23 -15.69 4.30
C MET A 140 -2.69 -16.89 5.14
N LYS A 141 -2.27 -18.12 4.82
CA LYS A 141 -2.59 -19.35 5.59
C LYS A 141 -2.24 -19.28 7.09
N GLN A 142 -1.25 -18.46 7.45
CA GLN A 142 -0.83 -18.25 8.83
C GLN A 142 -1.72 -17.22 9.58
N VAL A 143 -2.65 -16.59 8.86
CA VAL A 143 -3.55 -15.56 9.35
C VAL A 143 -4.95 -16.17 9.49
N PRO A 144 -5.56 -16.12 10.69
CA PRO A 144 -6.86 -16.73 10.95
C PRO A 144 -8.01 -16.06 10.18
N ASP A 145 -9.02 -16.85 9.83
CA ASP A 145 -10.29 -16.40 9.27
C ASP A 145 -11.08 -15.57 10.30
N ASN A 146 -11.88 -14.60 9.85
CA ASN A 146 -12.82 -13.83 10.68
C ASN A 146 -12.19 -13.28 11.98
N HIS A 147 -11.02 -12.68 11.90
CA HIS A 147 -10.23 -12.29 13.06
C HIS A 147 -10.00 -10.79 13.19
N PHE A 148 -10.02 -10.07 12.08
CA PHE A 148 -9.69 -8.65 12.04
C PHE A 148 -10.94 -7.80 11.86
N ASP A 149 -11.02 -6.72 12.62
CA ASP A 149 -12.05 -5.69 12.44
C ASP A 149 -11.79 -4.88 11.19
N VAL A 150 -10.50 -4.66 10.88
CA VAL A 150 -10.05 -3.88 9.72
C VAL A 150 -8.85 -4.53 9.03
N VAL A 151 -8.86 -4.50 7.70
CA VAL A 151 -7.68 -4.75 6.86
C VAL A 151 -7.28 -3.44 6.18
N LEU A 152 -5.99 -3.11 6.20
CA LEU A 152 -5.40 -1.94 5.57
C LEU A 152 -4.55 -2.35 4.36
N ILE A 153 -4.78 -1.66 3.24
CA ILE A 153 -3.95 -1.75 2.03
C ILE A 153 -3.58 -0.34 1.60
N THR A 154 -2.28 -0.04 1.53
CA THR A 154 -1.79 1.26 1.04
C THR A 154 -0.70 1.07 -0.01
N ARG A 155 -1.01 1.36 -1.28
CA ARG A 155 -0.12 1.27 -2.45
C ARG A 155 0.54 -0.11 -2.58
N LEU A 156 -0.25 -1.16 -2.41
CA LEU A 156 0.16 -2.56 -2.44
C LEU A 156 -0.37 -3.31 -3.66
N LEU A 157 -1.65 -3.14 -4.01
CA LEU A 157 -2.30 -4.03 -4.98
C LEU A 157 -1.69 -3.94 -6.38
N CYS A 158 -0.89 -2.92 -6.68
CA CYS A 158 -0.11 -2.83 -7.91
C CYS A 158 1.14 -3.74 -7.92
N SER A 159 1.74 -4.08 -6.78
CA SER A 159 3.00 -4.85 -6.70
C SER A 159 2.82 -6.36 -6.53
N VAL A 160 1.64 -6.80 -6.10
CA VAL A 160 1.30 -8.22 -5.92
C VAL A 160 1.16 -8.95 -7.26
N ASN A 161 1.39 -10.26 -7.26
CA ASN A 161 1.22 -11.12 -8.44
C ASN A 161 -0.26 -11.34 -8.76
N ASN A 162 -1.09 -11.54 -7.73
CA ASN A 162 -2.53 -11.76 -7.90
C ASN A 162 -3.36 -10.91 -6.92
N ALA A 163 -3.72 -9.70 -7.34
CA ALA A 163 -4.51 -8.77 -6.54
C ALA A 163 -5.92 -9.29 -6.19
N GLU A 164 -6.54 -10.11 -7.05
CA GLU A 164 -7.84 -10.70 -6.74
C GLU A 164 -7.74 -11.68 -5.58
N ARG A 165 -6.67 -12.48 -5.55
CA ARG A 165 -6.41 -13.42 -4.45
C ARG A 165 -6.10 -12.69 -3.15
N VAL A 166 -5.37 -11.57 -3.19
CA VAL A 166 -5.20 -10.70 -2.00
C VAL A 166 -6.56 -10.23 -1.49
N LEU A 167 -7.44 -9.76 -2.38
CA LEU A 167 -8.76 -9.26 -1.99
C LEU A 167 -9.69 -10.37 -1.46
N GLN A 168 -9.57 -11.60 -1.99
CA GLN A 168 -10.24 -12.78 -1.43
C GLN A 168 -9.75 -13.09 -0.02
N GLU A 169 -8.43 -13.07 0.20
CA GLU A 169 -7.86 -13.28 1.53
C GLU A 169 -8.27 -12.16 2.50
N CYS A 170 -8.34 -10.90 2.05
CA CYS A 170 -8.87 -9.78 2.85
C CYS A 170 -10.29 -10.09 3.36
N ARG A 171 -11.17 -10.57 2.47
CA ARG A 171 -12.53 -10.96 2.87
C ARG A 171 -12.56 -12.14 3.83
N ARG A 172 -11.68 -13.13 3.65
CA ARG A 172 -11.59 -14.30 4.54
C ARG A 172 -11.18 -13.91 5.95
N VAL A 173 -10.19 -13.03 6.10
CA VAL A 173 -9.62 -12.68 7.41
C VAL A 173 -10.44 -11.62 8.15
N LEU A 174 -11.23 -10.83 7.43
CA LEU A 174 -12.16 -9.87 8.04
C LEU A 174 -13.31 -10.59 8.73
N VAL A 175 -13.68 -10.10 9.91
CA VAL A 175 -14.98 -10.42 10.53
C VAL A 175 -16.12 -9.94 9.63
N LYS A 176 -17.30 -10.55 9.75
CA LYS A 176 -18.51 -10.09 9.04
C LYS A 176 -18.78 -8.61 9.38
N GLY A 177 -18.95 -7.75 8.37
CA GLY A 177 -19.12 -6.32 8.57
C GLY A 177 -17.83 -5.55 8.90
N GLY A 178 -16.68 -6.23 8.97
CA GLY A 178 -15.37 -5.61 9.07
C GLY A 178 -15.02 -4.81 7.81
N LEU A 179 -14.02 -3.93 7.93
CA LEU A 179 -13.69 -2.99 6.86
C LEU A 179 -12.36 -3.31 6.18
N LEU A 180 -12.36 -3.36 4.85
CA LEU A 180 -11.15 -3.12 4.07
C LEU A 180 -11.02 -1.61 3.86
N ILE A 181 -10.01 -0.96 4.44
CA ILE A 181 -9.67 0.43 4.14
C ILE A 181 -8.48 0.45 3.18
N PHE A 182 -8.60 1.21 2.09
CA PHE A 182 -7.60 1.18 1.03
C PHE A 182 -7.22 2.56 0.51
N ILE A 183 -5.96 2.67 0.08
CA ILE A 183 -5.39 3.82 -0.63
C ILE A 183 -4.46 3.26 -1.70
N GLU A 184 -4.87 3.32 -2.96
CA GLU A 184 -4.15 2.66 -4.06
C GLU A 184 -3.81 3.62 -5.18
N HIS A 185 -2.62 3.44 -5.74
CA HIS A 185 -2.31 3.95 -7.07
C HIS A 185 -3.07 3.10 -8.11
N VAL A 186 -3.59 3.74 -9.15
CA VAL A 186 -4.33 3.05 -10.22
C VAL A 186 -3.90 3.49 -11.61
N ALA A 187 -4.25 2.66 -12.59
CA ALA A 187 -4.19 2.99 -14.00
C ALA A 187 -4.84 4.35 -14.28
N GLN A 188 -4.30 5.12 -15.20
CA GLN A 188 -4.92 6.33 -15.72
C GLN A 188 -6.14 5.97 -16.60
N PRO A 189 -7.06 6.91 -16.87
CA PRO A 189 -8.25 6.64 -17.66
C PRO A 189 -7.93 6.02 -19.03
N LYS A 190 -8.80 5.13 -19.50
CA LYS A 190 -8.67 4.48 -20.82
C LYS A 190 -8.56 5.54 -21.92
N GLY A 191 -7.62 5.34 -22.84
CA GLY A 191 -7.36 6.26 -23.95
C GLY A 191 -6.55 7.52 -23.57
N SER A 192 -6.18 7.71 -22.30
CA SER A 192 -5.36 8.85 -21.90
C SER A 192 -3.89 8.67 -22.27
N LEU A 193 -3.18 9.79 -22.48
CA LEU A 193 -1.71 9.78 -22.59
C LEU A 193 -1.07 9.19 -21.33
N GLY A 194 -1.64 9.44 -20.16
CA GLY A 194 -1.16 8.88 -18.90
C GLY A 194 -1.13 7.35 -18.92
N LEU A 195 -2.18 6.71 -19.42
CA LEU A 195 -2.25 5.24 -19.50
C LEU A 195 -1.27 4.69 -20.54
N PHE A 196 -1.13 5.38 -21.68
CA PHE A 196 -0.11 5.04 -22.67
C PHE A 196 1.29 5.04 -22.05
N LEU A 197 1.64 6.10 -21.32
CA LEU A 197 2.93 6.18 -20.63
C LEU A 197 3.05 5.07 -19.57
N GLN A 198 2.03 4.83 -18.75
CA GLN A 198 2.05 3.72 -17.79
C GLN A 198 2.38 2.38 -18.48
N ASN A 199 1.77 2.08 -19.63
CA ASN A 199 2.07 0.85 -20.39
C ASN A 199 3.53 0.80 -20.86
N VAL A 200 4.07 1.91 -21.35
CA VAL A 200 5.48 2.00 -21.80
C VAL A 200 6.46 1.80 -20.64
N PHE A 201 6.20 2.43 -19.48
CA PHE A 201 7.10 2.36 -18.32
C PHE A 201 6.94 1.07 -17.49
N THR A 202 5.79 0.40 -17.54
CA THR A 202 5.48 -0.77 -16.69
C THR A 202 6.54 -1.87 -16.72
N PRO A 203 7.09 -2.32 -17.87
CA PRO A 203 8.04 -3.44 -17.88
C PRO A 203 9.29 -3.17 -17.03
N VAL A 204 9.89 -1.99 -17.19
CA VAL A 204 11.07 -1.58 -16.41
C VAL A 204 10.68 -1.27 -14.97
N TRP A 205 9.53 -0.63 -14.77
CA TRP A 205 9.02 -0.29 -13.43
C TRP A 205 8.79 -1.53 -12.58
N ARG A 206 8.19 -2.60 -13.12
CA ARG A 206 7.99 -3.88 -12.42
C ARG A 206 9.30 -4.48 -11.94
N LEU A 207 10.38 -4.33 -12.71
CA LEU A 207 11.68 -4.87 -12.35
C LEU A 207 12.34 -4.10 -11.20
N VAL A 208 12.25 -2.76 -11.22
CA VAL A 208 12.88 -1.89 -10.22
C VAL A 208 12.05 -1.81 -8.94
N PHE A 209 10.72 -1.79 -9.04
CA PHE A 209 9.79 -1.62 -7.92
C PHE A 209 9.07 -2.91 -7.55
N CYS A 210 9.83 -4.02 -7.48
CA CYS A 210 9.39 -5.30 -6.91
C CYS A 210 8.01 -5.81 -7.41
N GLY A 211 7.74 -5.69 -8.71
CA GLY A 211 6.52 -6.20 -9.34
C GLY A 211 5.43 -5.16 -9.59
N CYS A 212 5.61 -3.90 -9.16
CA CYS A 212 4.64 -2.81 -9.32
C CYS A 212 4.20 -2.62 -10.78
N CYS A 213 2.91 -2.83 -11.05
CA CYS A 213 2.28 -2.68 -12.35
C CYS A 213 1.55 -1.34 -12.41
N LEU A 214 2.15 -0.34 -13.08
CA LEU A 214 1.61 1.02 -13.15
C LEU A 214 0.23 1.10 -13.82
N ASN A 215 -0.05 0.18 -14.74
CA ASN A 215 -1.28 0.14 -15.53
C ASN A 215 -2.38 -0.75 -14.90
N ARG A 216 -2.24 -1.16 -13.63
CA ARG A 216 -3.25 -1.95 -12.93
C ARG A 216 -4.35 -1.05 -12.40
N ASP A 217 -5.60 -1.33 -12.78
CA ASP A 217 -6.77 -0.66 -12.22
C ASP A 217 -7.27 -1.40 -10.97
N SER A 218 -6.55 -1.21 -9.85
CA SER A 218 -6.92 -1.82 -8.56
C SER A 218 -8.29 -1.36 -8.04
N GLY A 219 -8.77 -0.19 -8.47
CA GLY A 219 -10.09 0.32 -8.09
C GLY A 219 -11.22 -0.56 -8.62
N GLU A 220 -11.14 -0.96 -9.89
CA GLU A 220 -12.10 -1.90 -10.47
C GLU A 220 -11.98 -3.31 -9.86
N LEU A 221 -10.77 -3.73 -9.47
CA LEU A 221 -10.57 -5.01 -8.76
C LEU A 221 -11.28 -5.01 -7.38
N ILE A 222 -11.17 -3.91 -6.63
CA ILE A 222 -11.85 -3.77 -5.33
C ILE A 222 -13.37 -3.80 -5.51
N LYS A 223 -13.91 -3.09 -6.50
CA LYS A 223 -15.36 -3.07 -6.79
C LYS A 223 -15.92 -4.47 -7.07
N ARG A 224 -15.16 -5.33 -7.76
CA ARG A 224 -15.59 -6.69 -8.12
C ARG A 224 -15.21 -7.78 -7.12
N ALA A 225 -14.55 -7.43 -6.02
CA ALA A 225 -14.04 -8.41 -5.04
C ALA A 225 -15.14 -9.07 -4.19
N GLY A 226 -16.40 -8.64 -4.35
CA GLY A 226 -17.56 -9.21 -3.68
C GLY A 226 -17.76 -8.75 -2.23
N PHE A 227 -17.20 -7.59 -1.87
CA PHE A 227 -17.62 -6.87 -0.66
C PHE A 227 -19.09 -6.46 -0.78
N SER A 228 -19.78 -6.37 0.35
CA SER A 228 -21.21 -6.01 0.39
C SER A 228 -21.45 -4.55 0.00
N GLU A 229 -20.53 -3.67 0.39
CA GLU A 229 -20.54 -2.24 0.05
C GLU A 229 -19.13 -1.78 -0.30
N VAL A 230 -19.00 -0.85 -1.26
CA VAL A 230 -17.72 -0.26 -1.66
C VAL A 230 -17.87 1.25 -1.82
N HIS A 231 -17.23 2.00 -0.92
CA HIS A 231 -17.14 3.46 -0.99
C HIS A 231 -15.77 3.84 -1.51
N LEU A 232 -15.71 4.24 -2.77
CA LEU A 232 -14.47 4.58 -3.47
C LEU A 232 -14.51 6.03 -3.95
N ARG A 233 -13.44 6.76 -3.67
CA ARG A 233 -13.20 8.12 -4.16
C ARG A 233 -11.91 8.17 -4.95
N GLU A 234 -11.88 9.03 -5.96
CA GLU A 234 -10.68 9.31 -6.73
C GLU A 234 -9.96 10.52 -6.17
N SER A 235 -8.63 10.46 -6.17
CA SER A 235 -7.77 11.58 -5.80
C SER A 235 -6.58 11.64 -6.76
N PHE A 236 -6.10 12.85 -7.00
CA PHE A 236 -4.94 13.09 -7.85
C PHE A 236 -3.87 13.79 -7.04
N ILE A 237 -2.66 13.23 -7.05
CA ILE A 237 -1.48 13.87 -6.46
C ILE A 237 -0.65 14.57 -7.51
N ASP A 238 0.02 15.64 -7.08
CA ASP A 238 0.88 16.45 -7.91
C ASP A 238 2.27 15.79 -8.08
N ILE A 239 2.30 14.60 -8.69
CA ILE A 239 3.51 13.84 -9.06
C ILE A 239 3.53 13.56 -10.58
N ALA A 240 4.52 12.84 -11.09
CA ALA A 240 4.55 12.38 -12.48
C ALA A 240 3.22 11.72 -12.88
N ILE A 241 2.73 12.02 -14.10
CA ILE A 241 1.41 11.58 -14.57
C ILE A 241 1.17 10.06 -14.47
N ILE A 242 2.22 9.25 -14.58
CA ILE A 242 2.11 7.79 -14.45
C ILE A 242 1.78 7.32 -13.02
N LEU A 243 2.00 8.17 -12.02
CA LEU A 243 1.76 7.93 -10.60
C LEU A 243 0.66 8.83 -10.00
N SER A 244 0.09 9.77 -10.75
CA SER A 244 -0.75 10.82 -10.15
C SER A 244 -2.14 10.34 -9.68
N ARG A 245 -2.77 9.40 -10.40
CA ARG A 245 -4.13 8.95 -10.08
C ARG A 245 -4.14 7.89 -8.99
N HIS A 246 -5.00 8.09 -8.01
CA HIS A 246 -5.23 7.20 -6.89
C HIS A 246 -6.72 7.00 -6.64
N VAL A 247 -7.05 5.87 -6.01
CA VAL A 247 -8.35 5.62 -5.40
C VAL A 247 -8.18 5.39 -3.91
N HIS A 248 -9.15 5.82 -3.12
CA HIS A 248 -9.14 5.59 -1.68
C HIS A 248 -10.55 5.46 -1.13
N GLY A 249 -10.68 4.83 0.03
CA GLY A 249 -11.96 4.66 0.71
C GLY A 249 -12.01 3.37 1.50
N TYR A 250 -13.19 2.76 1.58
CA TYR A 250 -13.40 1.52 2.32
C TYR A 250 -14.42 0.60 1.65
N ALA A 251 -14.34 -0.68 1.97
CA ALA A 251 -15.29 -1.72 1.56
C ALA A 251 -15.69 -2.58 2.77
N VAL A 252 -16.92 -3.09 2.78
CA VAL A 252 -17.50 -3.84 3.91
C VAL A 252 -17.55 -5.33 3.59
N ALA A 253 -16.99 -6.18 4.46
CA ALA A 253 -16.94 -7.64 4.30
C ALA A 253 -18.30 -8.32 4.45
#